data_AF-A0A966DRV8-F1
#
_entry.id   AF-A0A966DRV8-F1
#
_cell.length_a   1.000
_cell.length_b   1.000
_cell.length_c   1.000
_cell.angle_alpha   90.00
_cell.angle_beta   90.00
_cell.angle_gamma   90.00
#
_symmetry.space_group_name_H-M   'P 1'
#
loop_
_entity.id
_entity.type
_entity.pdbx_description
1 polymer ?
#
loop_
_entity_poly.entity_id
_entity_poly.type
_entity_poly.pdbx_seq_one_letter_code
_entity_poly.pdbx_strand_id
1 'polypeptide(L)' 'MKQIIIIAGPNGAGKTTFAQEFLPQEAATINFINADLIAYGL' A
#
# COMPACT_ATOMS: atom_id res chain seq x y z
N MET A 1 -13.20 14.56 -1.41
CA MET A 1 -12.00 14.63 -2.29
C MET A 1 -11.41 13.24 -2.39
N LYS A 2 -10.92 12.80 -3.56
CA LYS A 2 -10.22 11.51 -3.69
C LYS A 2 -8.72 11.76 -3.53
N GLN A 3 -8.06 11.01 -2.64
CA GLN A 3 -6.61 11.06 -2.45
C GLN A 3 -5.97 9.79 -3.00
N ILE A 4 -4.79 9.94 -3.60
CA ILE A 4 -3.93 8.84 -4.04
C ILE A 4 -2.62 8.96 -3.26
N ILE A 5 -2.18 7.88 -2.63
CA ILE A 5 -0.94 7.81 -1.87
C ILE A 5 -0.01 6.82 -2.57
N ILE A 6 1.24 7.22 -2.82
CA ILE A 6 2.25 6.38 -3.47
C ILE A 6 3.35 6.09 -2.45
N ILE A 7 3.66 4.81 -2.25
CA ILE A 7 4.79 4.34 -1.43
C ILE A 7 5.88 3.82 -2.37
N ALA A 8 7.05 4.46 -2.37
CA ALA A 8 8.17 4.12 -3.26
C ALA A 8 9.49 3.93 -2.49
N GLY A 9 10.45 3.22 -3.10
CA GLY A 9 11.73 2.85 -2.48
C GLY A 9 12.38 1.63 -3.14
N PRO A 10 13.67 1.35 -2.90
CA PRO A 10 14.39 0.23 -3.52
C PRO A 10 13.88 -1.15 -3.06
N ASN A 11 14.33 -2.23 -3.72
CA ASN A 11 14.02 -3.60 -3.30
C ASN A 11 14.57 -3.87 -1.90
N GLY A 12 13.75 -4.49 -1.04
CA GLY A 12 14.11 -4.72 0.36
C GLY A 12 13.87 -3.54 1.31
N ALA A 13 13.43 -2.37 0.84
CA ALA A 13 13.17 -1.20 1.69
C ALA A 13 11.92 -1.31 2.60
N GLY A 14 11.24 -2.46 2.63
CA GLY A 14 10.09 -2.68 3.52
C GLY A 14 8.76 -2.04 3.07
N LYS A 15 8.60 -1.67 1.78
CA LYS A 15 7.36 -1.04 1.27
C LYS A 15 6.10 -1.85 1.57
N THR A 16 6.14 -3.17 1.34
CA THR A 16 5.02 -4.08 1.61
C THR A 16 4.70 -4.13 3.11
N THR A 17 5.73 -4.25 3.96
CA THR A 17 5.60 -4.22 5.41
C THR A 17 4.96 -2.91 5.88
N PHE A 18 5.42 -1.77 5.38
CA PHE A 18 4.84 -0.46 5.71
C PHE A 18 3.36 -0.37 5.29
N ALA A 19 3.03 -0.82 4.08
CA ALA A 19 1.67 -0.76 3.58
C ALA A 19 0.68 -1.70 4.30
N GLN A 20 1.17 -2.81 4.86
CA GLN A 20 0.34 -3.80 5.56
C GLN A 20 0.26 -3.57 7.07
N GLU A 21 1.36 -3.16 7.70
CA GLU A 21 1.45 -3.08 9.16
C GLU A 21 1.25 -1.66 9.69
N PHE A 22 1.72 -0.64 8.96
CA PHE A 22 1.67 0.75 9.42
C PHE A 22 0.49 1.54 8.84
N LEU A 23 0.21 1.42 7.53
CA LEU A 23 -0.90 2.16 6.90
C LEU A 23 -2.27 1.92 7.54
N PRO A 24 -2.69 0.69 7.89
CA PRO A 24 -3.99 0.46 8.51
C PRO A 24 -4.10 1.06 9.93
N GLN A 25 -2.97 1.15 10.64
CA GLN A 25 -2.89 1.72 11.99
C GLN A 25 -2.93 3.26 11.96
N GLU A 26 -2.16 3.87 11.06
CA GLU A 26 -2.04 5.33 10.91
C GLU A 26 -3.24 5.96 10.19
N ALA A 27 -3.82 5.23 9.24
CA ALA A 27 -4.89 5.71 8.40
C ALA A 27 -6.08 4.76 8.57
N ALA A 28 -6.85 5.01 9.63
CA ALA A 28 -8.00 4.24 10.14
C ALA A 28 -9.05 3.74 9.12
N THR A 29 -8.87 4.00 7.82
CA THR A 29 -9.77 3.59 6.74
C THR A 29 -9.09 3.53 5.36
N ILE A 30 -7.82 3.14 5.25
CA ILE A 30 -7.23 2.85 3.92
C ILE A 30 -7.43 1.38 3.59
N ASN A 31 -8.42 1.09 2.75
CA ASN A 31 -8.47 -0.18 2.04
C ASN A 31 -7.25 -0.27 1.13
N PHE A 32 -6.26 -1.05 1.55
CA PHE A 32 -5.06 -1.31 0.78
C PHE A 32 -5.33 -2.39 -0.27
N ILE A 33 -5.08 -2.09 -1.54
CA ILE A 33 -5.06 -3.06 -2.63
C ILE A 33 -3.67 -3.05 -3.27
N ASN A 34 -3.08 -4.23 -3.40
CA ASN A 34 -1.76 -4.36 -4.00
C ASN A 34 -1.87 -4.23 -5.53
N ALA A 35 -1.10 -3.33 -6.13
CA ALA A 35 -1.09 -3.10 -7.58
C ALA A 35 -0.66 -4.33 -8.38
N ASP A 36 0.24 -5.15 -7.84
CA ASP A 36 0.64 -6.40 -8.49
C ASP A 36 -0.53 -7.38 -8.55
N LEU A 37 -1.34 -7.44 -7.49
CA LEU A 37 -2.54 -8.28 -7.47
C LEU A 37 -3.57 -7.83 -8.52
N ILE A 38 -3.77 -6.52 -8.69
CA ILE A 38 -4.61 -5.97 -9.77
C ILE A 38 -4.05 -6.38 -11.14
N ALA A 39 -2.74 -6.30 -11.34
CA ALA A 39 -2.10 -6.70 -12.59
C ALA A 39 -2.26 -8.21 -12.87
N TYR A 40 -2.39 -9.04 -11.83
CA TYR A 40 -2.72 -10.47 -11.94
C TYR A 40 -4.21 -10.78 -12.12
N GLY A 41 -5.10 -9.77 -12.12
CA GLY A 41 -6.52 -9.93 -12.42
C GLY A 41 -7.47 -10.02 -11.22
N LEU A 42 -7.08 -9.45 -10.08
CA LEU A 42 -7.97 -9.21 -8.93
C LEU A 42 -8.91 -8.02 -9.16
#